data_AF-Q5GS49-F1
#
_entry.id   AF-Q5GS49-F1
#
_cell.length_a   1.000
_cell.length_b   1.000
_cell.length_c   1.000
_cell.angle_alpha   90.00
_cell.angle_beta   90.00
_cell.angle_gamma   90.00
#
_symmetry.space_group_name_H-M   'P 1'
#
loop_
_entity.id
_entity.type
_entity.pdbx_description
1 polymer ?
#
loop_
_entity_poly.entity_id
_entity_poly.type
_entity_poly.pdbx_seq_one_letter_code
_entity_poly.pdbx_strand_id
1 'polypeptide(L)'
;MSVLEKIESASSERSKQLGYSEEMGNLQSSKTIYGHVNEHMEENISNTLREIYNALILYNESENLPNDVAIENMAKEFRKSIKDAKKNKIMFSVPCHIDVFREGEKLSVIDYLMLVLQHLMESDANVTETGKSKLRPFWLEMSDLVSKGNDISTRVSKILPSDILQKREDYLSNLKQIVRGGIEKNKEKDVIKGVTVERDNGFYYVRCPEESVVVPAKFLNNPEFQGLDGALKIGKRDNIIRIQNGQYCDMKGVLQMTFPVGEKKIEMILSSENTSGFGKIMVYIDDKNCEIFSKYCEELAKEPRISKVIEAAKGFVQAKKSEVSPPSFALEKVSESQHSQSNGQELPGN
;
A
#
# COMPACT_ATOMS: atom_id res chain seq x y z
N MET A 1 2.43 44.59 -15.47
CA MET A 1 2.21 43.39 -14.64
C MET A 1 0.74 43.05 -14.65
N SER A 2 0.39 41.93 -15.29
CA SER A 2 -0.98 41.42 -15.33
C SER A 2 -1.41 40.92 -13.94
N VAL A 3 -2.73 40.81 -13.70
CA VAL A 3 -3.27 40.24 -12.45
C VAL A 3 -2.77 38.80 -12.25
N LEU A 4 -2.58 38.04 -13.32
CA LEU A 4 -1.99 36.69 -13.31
C LEU A 4 -0.52 36.69 -12.87
N GLU A 5 0.30 37.64 -13.34
CA GLU A 5 1.71 37.75 -12.95
C GLU A 5 1.86 38.15 -11.46
N LYS A 6 0.91 38.94 -10.92
CA LYS A 6 0.88 39.29 -9.50
C LYS A 6 0.42 38.12 -8.62
N ILE A 7 -0.45 37.25 -9.12
CA ILE A 7 -0.88 36.03 -8.42
C ILE A 7 0.26 35.00 -8.39
N GLU A 8 1.01 34.85 -9.48
CA GLU A 8 2.17 33.96 -9.55
C GLU A 8 3.33 34.45 -8.66
N SER A 9 3.59 35.76 -8.59
CA SER A 9 4.64 36.31 -7.72
C SER A 9 4.28 36.19 -6.23
N ALA A 10 3.01 36.45 -5.86
CA ALA A 10 2.55 36.34 -4.48
C ALA A 10 2.50 34.88 -3.97
N SER A 11 2.19 33.93 -4.87
CA SER A 11 2.25 32.48 -4.60
C SER A 11 3.69 32.00 -4.38
N SER A 12 4.63 32.49 -5.19
CA SER A 12 6.06 32.17 -5.08
C SER A 12 6.71 32.72 -3.80
N GLU A 13 6.30 33.92 -3.36
CA GLU A 13 6.82 34.54 -2.13
C GLU A 13 6.21 33.95 -0.84
N ARG A 14 4.92 33.58 -0.83
CA ARG A 14 4.30 32.90 0.32
C ARG A 14 4.82 31.46 0.52
N SER A 15 5.17 30.78 -0.57
CA SER A 15 5.77 29.42 -0.53
C SER A 15 7.13 29.40 0.18
N LYS A 16 7.84 30.53 0.26
CA LYS A 16 9.16 30.66 0.91
C LYS A 16 9.07 31.08 2.38
N GLN A 17 7.93 31.58 2.85
CA GLN A 17 7.73 32.02 4.25
C GLN A 17 7.15 30.93 5.16
N LEU A 18 6.60 29.85 4.61
CA LEU A 18 6.22 28.66 5.37
C LEU A 18 7.45 27.77 5.53
N GLY A 19 8.23 28.02 6.58
CA GLY A 19 9.32 27.13 6.99
C GLY A 19 8.75 25.76 7.39
N TYR A 20 8.80 24.80 6.47
CA TYR A 20 8.48 23.41 6.72
C TYR A 20 9.56 22.83 7.64
N SER A 21 9.28 22.78 8.94
CA SER A 21 10.06 22.00 9.88
C SER A 21 9.69 20.54 9.72
N GLU A 22 10.68 19.75 9.33
CA GLU A 22 10.70 18.29 9.36
C GLU A 22 10.28 17.79 10.74
N GLU A 23 9.06 17.27 10.88
CA GLU A 23 8.70 16.35 11.98
C GLU A 23 7.36 15.65 11.66
N MET A 24 7.34 14.89 10.56
CA MET A 24 6.36 13.81 10.37
C MET A 24 6.71 12.67 11.34
N GLY A 25 6.47 12.92 12.63
CA GLY A 25 6.78 12.00 13.72
C GLY A 25 6.10 10.65 13.53
N ASN A 26 6.94 9.60 13.49
CA ASN A 26 6.65 8.17 13.60
C ASN A 26 5.18 7.77 13.38
N LEU A 27 4.91 7.38 12.14
CA LEU A 27 3.63 6.96 11.58
C LEU A 27 3.12 5.63 12.19
N GLN A 28 2.81 5.57 13.48
CA GLN A 28 2.11 4.42 14.07
C GLN A 28 0.58 4.55 13.86
N SER A 29 0.15 4.45 12.61
CA SER A 29 -1.19 3.95 12.33
C SER A 29 -1.16 2.42 12.42
N SER A 30 -2.21 1.82 12.98
CA SER A 30 -2.33 0.38 13.15
C SER A 30 -2.55 -0.40 11.84
N LYS A 31 -2.63 0.28 10.69
CA LYS A 31 -2.88 -0.35 9.39
C LYS A 31 -1.61 -0.79 8.69
N THR A 32 -1.66 -1.99 8.12
CA THR A 32 -0.47 -2.59 7.52
C THR A 32 -0.20 -2.07 6.12
N ILE A 33 -1.23 -1.62 5.41
CA ILE A 33 -1.10 -1.04 4.06
C ILE A 33 -0.22 0.20 4.04
N TYR A 34 -0.09 0.93 5.14
CA TYR A 34 0.79 2.11 5.21
C TYR A 34 2.28 1.79 5.22
N GLY A 35 2.67 0.51 5.32
CA GLY A 35 4.04 0.08 5.05
C GLY A 35 4.51 0.29 3.60
N HIS A 36 3.60 0.72 2.71
CA HIS A 36 3.92 1.18 1.34
C HIS A 36 4.21 2.68 1.24
N VAL A 37 4.02 3.45 2.32
CA VAL A 37 4.33 4.87 2.34
C VAL A 37 5.85 5.03 2.36
N ASN A 38 6.38 5.67 1.32
CA ASN A 38 7.77 6.10 1.22
C ASN A 38 7.80 7.63 1.05
N GLU A 39 9.00 8.23 1.07
CA GLU A 39 9.18 9.68 0.93
C GLU A 39 8.44 10.25 -0.30
N HIS A 40 8.48 9.56 -1.43
CA HIS A 40 7.77 10.00 -2.63
C HIS A 40 6.24 9.96 -2.49
N MET A 41 5.69 8.96 -1.81
CA MET A 41 4.26 8.89 -1.47
C MET A 41 3.87 10.04 -0.53
N GLU A 42 4.68 10.33 0.48
CA GLU A 42 4.45 11.42 1.42
C GLU A 42 4.47 12.79 0.72
N GLU A 43 5.42 13.00 -0.18
CA GLU A 43 5.50 14.20 -1.00
C GLU A 43 4.25 14.35 -1.89
N ASN A 44 3.81 13.26 -2.55
CA ASN A 44 2.62 13.28 -3.39
C ASN A 44 1.33 13.55 -2.59
N ILE A 45 1.21 12.99 -1.39
CA ILE A 45 0.11 13.28 -0.47
C ILE A 45 0.12 14.77 -0.08
N SER A 46 1.29 15.29 0.31
CA SER A 46 1.47 16.68 0.72
C SER A 46 1.17 17.66 -0.41
N ASN A 47 1.65 17.38 -1.62
CA ASN A 47 1.37 18.18 -2.81
C ASN A 47 -0.14 18.20 -3.13
N THR A 48 -0.81 17.05 -3.06
CA THR A 48 -2.26 16.95 -3.28
C THR A 48 -3.04 17.80 -2.28
N LEU A 49 -2.67 17.72 -0.99
CA LEU A 49 -3.30 18.53 0.06
C LEU A 49 -3.09 20.02 -0.17
N ARG A 50 -1.88 20.43 -0.58
CA ARG A 50 -1.57 21.83 -0.86
C ARG A 50 -2.43 22.37 -2.00
N GLU A 51 -2.61 21.61 -3.08
CA GLU A 51 -3.48 22.04 -4.19
C GLU A 51 -4.93 22.20 -3.77
N ILE A 52 -5.46 21.23 -3.01
CA ILE A 52 -6.81 21.30 -2.44
C ILE A 52 -6.94 22.53 -1.55
N TYR A 53 -5.97 22.75 -0.67
CA TYR A 53 -5.99 23.89 0.24
C TYR A 53 -5.94 25.23 -0.50
N ASN A 54 -5.10 25.34 -1.53
CA ASN A 54 -5.03 26.53 -2.37
C ASN A 54 -6.38 26.81 -3.07
N ALA A 55 -7.07 25.78 -3.56
CA ALA A 55 -8.38 25.93 -4.15
C ALA A 55 -9.43 26.45 -3.14
N LEU A 56 -9.34 26.02 -1.87
CA LEU A 56 -10.20 26.51 -0.80
C LEU A 56 -9.87 27.97 -0.41
N ILE A 57 -8.59 28.34 -0.34
CA ILE A 57 -8.17 29.74 -0.12
C ILE A 57 -8.73 30.63 -1.23
N LEU A 58 -8.56 30.22 -2.48
CA LEU A 58 -9.04 30.99 -3.62
C LEU A 58 -10.55 31.21 -3.53
N TYR A 59 -11.32 30.19 -3.12
CA TYR A 59 -12.75 30.35 -2.85
C TYR A 59 -13.03 31.40 -1.75
N ASN A 60 -12.33 31.34 -0.62
CA ASN A 60 -12.52 32.27 0.49
C ASN A 60 -12.07 33.71 0.17
N GLU A 61 -11.05 33.88 -0.69
CA GLU A 61 -10.52 35.18 -1.13
C GLU A 61 -11.25 35.73 -2.37
N SER A 62 -12.26 35.03 -2.89
CA SER A 62 -13.02 35.40 -4.10
C SER A 62 -14.04 36.53 -3.88
N GLU A 63 -13.68 37.59 -3.16
CA GLU A 63 -14.59 38.69 -2.80
C GLU A 63 -15.23 39.39 -4.01
N ASN A 64 -14.58 39.30 -5.18
CA ASN A 64 -15.02 39.96 -6.42
C ASN A 64 -15.76 39.03 -7.41
N LEU A 65 -15.93 37.74 -7.09
CA LEU A 65 -16.61 36.79 -7.95
C LEU A 65 -18.01 36.48 -7.41
N PRO A 66 -19.00 36.23 -8.28
CA PRO A 66 -20.27 35.63 -7.84
C PRO A 66 -19.99 34.29 -7.14
N ASN A 67 -20.62 34.04 -5.98
CA ASN A 67 -20.40 32.84 -5.17
C ASN A 67 -20.46 31.54 -6.00
N ASP A 68 -21.46 31.41 -6.88
CA ASP A 68 -21.61 30.22 -7.71
C ASP A 68 -20.44 30.00 -8.68
N VAL A 69 -19.77 31.07 -9.13
CA VAL A 69 -18.58 30.99 -9.98
C VAL A 69 -17.36 30.58 -9.16
N ALA A 70 -17.20 31.14 -7.96
CA ALA A 70 -16.13 30.76 -7.04
C ALA A 70 -16.23 29.28 -6.63
N ILE A 71 -17.44 28.81 -6.31
CA ILE A 71 -17.73 27.39 -6.00
C ILE A 71 -17.42 26.49 -7.20
N GLU A 72 -17.77 26.92 -8.41
CA GLU A 72 -17.48 26.14 -9.62
C GLU A 72 -15.98 25.97 -9.85
N ASN A 73 -15.21 27.05 -9.68
CA ASN A 73 -13.76 27.04 -9.85
C ASN A 73 -13.10 26.14 -8.80
N MET A 74 -13.50 26.27 -7.53
CA MET A 74 -13.03 25.38 -6.47
C MET A 74 -13.37 23.91 -6.76
N ALA A 75 -14.61 23.62 -7.17
CA ALA A 75 -15.02 22.25 -7.50
C ALA A 75 -14.23 21.66 -8.68
N LYS A 76 -13.85 22.49 -9.66
CA LYS A 76 -12.99 22.09 -10.78
C LYS A 76 -11.57 21.75 -10.31
N GLU A 77 -10.96 22.60 -9.48
CA GLU A 77 -9.62 22.35 -8.95
C GLU A 77 -9.61 21.12 -8.03
N PHE A 78 -10.60 20.96 -7.14
CA PHE A 78 -10.75 19.76 -6.32
C PHE A 78 -10.77 18.47 -7.14
N ARG A 79 -11.59 18.44 -8.20
CA ARG A 79 -11.65 17.27 -9.10
C ARG A 79 -10.35 17.03 -9.84
N LYS A 80 -9.68 18.10 -10.28
CA LYS A 80 -8.39 18.00 -10.96
C LYS A 80 -7.34 17.39 -10.03
N SER A 81 -7.19 17.92 -8.81
CA SER A 81 -6.26 17.39 -7.82
C SER A 81 -6.57 15.93 -7.47
N ILE A 82 -7.84 15.55 -7.30
CA ILE A 82 -8.20 14.14 -7.04
C ILE A 82 -7.93 13.23 -8.24
N LYS A 83 -8.16 13.71 -9.47
CA LYS A 83 -7.83 12.94 -10.67
C LYS A 83 -6.33 12.70 -10.81
N ASP A 84 -5.52 13.73 -10.56
CA ASP A 84 -4.06 13.65 -10.62
C ASP A 84 -3.51 12.76 -9.49
N ALA A 85 -4.06 12.90 -8.29
CA ALA A 85 -3.80 12.03 -7.14
C ALA A 85 -4.09 10.55 -7.43
N LYS A 86 -5.24 10.24 -8.05
CA LYS A 86 -5.59 8.88 -8.48
C LYS A 86 -4.59 8.33 -9.49
N LYS A 87 -4.22 9.14 -10.49
CA LYS A 87 -3.24 8.77 -11.53
C LYS A 87 -1.86 8.48 -10.93
N ASN A 88 -1.45 9.26 -9.93
CA ASN A 88 -0.21 9.06 -9.17
C ASN A 88 -0.32 7.99 -8.09
N LYS A 89 -1.45 7.24 -8.07
CA LYS A 89 -1.74 6.17 -7.11
C LYS A 89 -1.59 6.60 -5.65
N ILE A 90 -1.87 7.85 -5.25
CA ILE A 90 -1.66 8.23 -3.85
C ILE A 90 -2.56 7.43 -2.90
N MET A 91 -2.13 7.23 -1.65
CA MET A 91 -3.01 6.72 -0.59
C MET A 91 -3.77 7.88 0.04
N PHE A 92 -5.10 7.86 -0.04
CA PHE A 92 -5.91 8.95 0.50
C PHE A 92 -6.19 8.84 1.99
N SER A 93 -6.09 7.64 2.56
CA SER A 93 -6.49 7.36 3.94
C SER A 93 -5.34 7.49 4.93
N VAL A 94 -4.10 7.76 4.47
CA VAL A 94 -2.93 7.95 5.34
C VAL A 94 -3.15 9.20 6.19
N PRO A 95 -3.13 9.09 7.54
CA PRO A 95 -3.19 10.27 8.40
C PRO A 95 -1.94 11.12 8.21
N CYS A 96 -2.13 12.40 7.90
CA CYS A 96 -1.08 13.38 7.77
C CYS A 96 -1.34 14.54 8.74
N HIS A 97 -0.28 15.25 9.14
CA HIS A 97 -0.47 16.49 9.86
C HIS A 97 -1.01 17.53 8.87
N ILE A 98 -2.13 18.14 9.22
CA ILE A 98 -2.70 19.25 8.46
C ILE A 98 -2.68 20.44 9.42
N ASP A 99 -1.69 21.32 9.27
CA ASP A 99 -1.51 22.53 10.09
C ASP A 99 -2.70 23.51 10.05
N VAL A 100 -3.67 23.25 9.18
CA VAL A 100 -4.86 24.07 8.95
C VAL A 100 -5.95 23.83 10.00
N PHE A 101 -5.98 22.67 10.67
CA PHE A 101 -6.94 22.44 11.76
C PHE A 101 -6.38 22.96 13.08
N ARG A 102 -7.15 23.84 13.72
CA ARG A 102 -6.90 24.18 15.13
C ARG A 102 -7.07 22.90 15.95
N GLU A 103 -6.05 22.59 16.73
CA GLU A 103 -5.84 21.35 17.50
C GLU A 103 -5.24 20.25 16.62
N GLY A 104 -4.11 19.68 17.05
CA GLY A 104 -3.26 18.73 16.31
C GLY A 104 -3.89 17.38 15.95
N GLU A 105 -5.14 17.38 15.46
CA GLU A 105 -5.79 16.23 14.84
C GLU A 105 -5.09 15.90 13.51
N LYS A 106 -4.64 14.64 13.40
CA LYS A 106 -4.12 14.09 12.15
C LYS A 106 -5.30 13.60 11.32
N LEU A 107 -5.59 14.26 10.21
CA LEU A 107 -6.62 13.86 9.26
C LEU A 107 -5.97 13.29 8.00
N SER A 108 -6.64 12.35 7.37
CA SER A 108 -6.26 11.87 6.05
C SER A 108 -6.81 12.80 4.96
N VAL A 109 -6.29 12.68 3.73
CA VAL A 109 -6.78 13.48 2.58
C VAL A 109 -8.27 13.26 2.35
N ILE A 110 -8.72 12.00 2.41
CA ILE A 110 -10.14 11.67 2.23
C ILE A 110 -11.00 12.23 3.35
N ASP A 111 -10.52 12.16 4.59
CA ASP A 111 -11.28 12.68 5.72
C ASP A 111 -11.43 14.20 5.65
N TYR A 112 -10.32 14.89 5.34
CA TYR A 112 -10.30 16.33 5.17
C TYR A 112 -11.35 16.79 4.14
N LEU A 113 -11.30 16.20 2.95
CA LEU A 113 -12.20 16.56 1.86
C LEU A 113 -13.66 16.28 2.17
N MET A 114 -13.95 15.15 2.81
CA MET A 114 -15.33 14.80 3.18
C MET A 114 -15.90 15.80 4.20
N LEU A 115 -15.11 16.22 5.18
CA LEU A 115 -15.52 17.22 6.17
C LEU A 115 -15.69 18.61 5.54
N VAL A 116 -14.78 19.04 4.66
CA VAL A 116 -14.89 20.30 3.93
C VAL A 116 -16.12 20.31 3.05
N LEU A 117 -16.38 19.23 2.30
CA LEU A 117 -17.56 19.16 1.45
C LEU A 117 -18.86 19.19 2.24
N GLN A 118 -18.91 18.47 3.36
CA GLN A 118 -20.08 18.52 4.23
C GLN A 118 -20.32 19.95 4.73
N HIS A 119 -19.28 20.62 5.22
CA HIS A 119 -19.40 22.00 5.68
C HIS A 119 -19.94 22.93 4.58
N LEU A 120 -19.36 22.87 3.38
CA LEU A 120 -19.79 23.66 2.23
C LEU A 120 -21.24 23.36 1.84
N MET A 121 -21.66 22.09 1.88
CA MET A 121 -23.00 21.69 1.41
C MET A 121 -24.11 21.88 2.46
N GLU A 122 -23.78 21.82 3.75
CA GLU A 122 -24.78 21.80 4.84
C GLU A 122 -24.74 23.05 5.72
N SER A 123 -23.60 23.73 5.82
CA SER A 123 -23.36 24.80 6.81
C SER A 123 -22.99 26.15 6.22
N ASP A 124 -22.36 26.19 5.04
CA ASP A 124 -21.91 27.45 4.44
C ASP A 124 -23.08 28.22 3.82
N ALA A 125 -23.40 29.38 4.40
CA ALA A 125 -24.48 30.25 3.96
C ALA A 125 -24.25 30.86 2.56
N ASN A 126 -23.00 30.88 2.08
CA ASN A 126 -22.65 31.39 0.76
C ASN A 126 -22.91 30.37 -0.35
N VAL A 127 -23.15 29.10 -0.02
CA VAL A 127 -23.35 28.01 -0.97
C VAL A 127 -24.84 27.82 -1.25
N THR A 128 -25.28 28.33 -2.40
CA THR A 128 -26.66 28.17 -2.90
C THR A 128 -26.94 26.72 -3.34
N GLU A 129 -28.19 26.36 -3.59
CA GLU A 129 -28.54 25.06 -4.19
C GLU A 129 -27.85 24.82 -5.54
N THR A 130 -27.69 25.88 -6.34
CA THR A 130 -26.88 25.83 -7.57
C THR A 130 -25.42 25.50 -7.24
N GLY A 131 -24.83 26.16 -6.26
CA GLY A 131 -23.49 25.84 -5.74
C GLY A 131 -23.36 24.38 -5.27
N LYS A 132 -24.32 23.88 -4.49
CA LYS A 132 -24.36 22.47 -4.04
C LYS A 132 -24.42 21.50 -5.23
N SER A 133 -25.18 21.83 -6.27
CA SER A 133 -25.25 21.02 -7.48
C SER A 133 -23.89 20.91 -8.19
N LYS A 134 -23.05 21.96 -8.12
CA LYS A 134 -21.68 21.97 -8.67
C LYS A 134 -20.71 21.14 -7.83
N LEU A 135 -20.88 21.09 -6.52
CA LEU A 135 -20.09 20.26 -5.60
C LEU A 135 -20.48 18.77 -5.66
N ARG A 136 -21.75 18.46 -5.96
CA ARG A 136 -22.29 17.09 -5.93
C ARG A 136 -21.46 16.05 -6.69
N PRO A 137 -20.98 16.29 -7.93
CA PRO A 137 -20.17 15.26 -8.59
C PRO A 137 -18.82 15.02 -7.91
N PHE A 138 -18.27 16.00 -7.18
CA PHE A 138 -17.07 15.78 -6.37
C PHE A 138 -17.38 14.97 -5.10
N TRP A 139 -18.51 15.24 -4.43
CA TRP A 139 -19.01 14.40 -3.34
C TRP A 139 -19.18 12.93 -3.76
N LEU A 140 -19.76 12.70 -4.95
CA LEU A 140 -19.91 11.35 -5.50
C LEU A 140 -18.57 10.68 -5.75
N GLU A 141 -17.56 11.43 -6.20
CA GLU A 141 -16.22 10.91 -6.43
C GLU A 141 -15.50 10.51 -5.14
N MET A 142 -15.66 11.29 -4.07
CA MET A 142 -15.14 10.92 -2.74
C MET A 142 -15.89 9.74 -2.14
N SER A 143 -17.22 9.70 -2.31
CA SER A 143 -18.04 8.57 -1.88
C SER A 143 -17.67 7.27 -2.62
N ASP A 144 -17.32 7.35 -3.91
CA ASP A 144 -16.82 6.20 -4.68
C ASP A 144 -15.51 5.65 -4.09
N LEU A 145 -14.56 6.52 -3.73
CA LEU A 145 -13.32 6.10 -3.05
C LEU A 145 -13.63 5.35 -1.75
N VAL A 146 -14.50 5.89 -0.89
CA VAL A 146 -14.91 5.22 0.35
C VAL A 146 -15.55 3.86 0.05
N SER A 147 -16.49 3.82 -0.90
CA SER A 147 -17.20 2.60 -1.28
C SER A 147 -16.27 1.50 -1.82
N LYS A 148 -15.10 1.87 -2.34
CA LYS A 148 -14.05 0.96 -2.83
C LYS A 148 -13.00 0.60 -1.78
N GLY A 149 -13.31 0.78 -0.50
CA GLY A 149 -12.51 0.22 0.59
C GLY A 149 -11.53 1.18 1.25
N ASN A 150 -11.37 2.42 0.73
CA ASN A 150 -10.58 3.45 1.39
C ASN A 150 -11.04 3.64 2.84
N ASP A 151 -10.09 3.88 3.74
CA ASP A 151 -10.41 4.06 5.15
C ASP A 151 -10.82 5.48 5.46
N ILE A 152 -11.66 5.61 6.46
CA ILE A 152 -12.18 6.90 6.94
C ILE A 152 -12.24 6.86 8.46
N SER A 153 -12.10 8.02 9.10
CA SER A 153 -12.29 8.12 10.54
C SER A 153 -13.75 7.89 10.94
N THR A 154 -13.95 7.61 12.23
CA THR A 154 -15.28 7.52 12.86
C THR A 154 -16.07 8.83 12.75
N ARG A 155 -15.38 9.97 12.61
CA ARG A 155 -16.05 11.26 12.39
C ARG A 155 -16.69 11.31 11.02
N VAL A 156 -15.96 10.91 9.99
CA VAL A 156 -16.44 10.89 8.60
C VAL A 156 -17.48 9.79 8.36
N SER A 157 -17.37 8.66 9.05
CA SER A 157 -18.40 7.61 8.92
C SER A 157 -19.77 8.06 9.41
N LYS A 158 -19.86 8.96 10.39
CA LYS A 158 -21.14 9.46 10.94
C LYS A 158 -21.90 10.38 9.98
N ILE A 159 -21.21 10.99 9.03
CA ILE A 159 -21.79 11.98 8.10
C ILE A 159 -22.11 11.36 6.74
N LEU A 160 -21.59 10.15 6.50
CA LEU A 160 -21.84 9.42 5.27
C LEU A 160 -23.17 8.68 5.32
N PRO A 161 -23.89 8.61 4.18
CA PRO A 161 -25.05 7.73 4.04
C PRO A 161 -24.70 6.27 4.34
N SER A 162 -25.63 5.57 5.00
CA SER A 162 -25.43 4.16 5.39
C SER A 162 -25.22 3.23 4.20
N ASP A 163 -25.78 3.55 3.03
CA ASP A 163 -25.59 2.74 1.82
C ASP A 163 -24.15 2.80 1.29
N ILE A 164 -23.43 3.92 1.48
CA ILE A 164 -22.01 4.03 1.12
C ILE A 164 -21.14 3.18 2.04
N LEU A 165 -21.45 3.18 3.34
CA LEU A 165 -20.74 2.34 4.31
C LEU A 165 -21.00 0.84 4.05
N GLN A 166 -22.24 0.47 3.75
CA GLN A 166 -22.57 -0.91 3.38
C GLN A 166 -21.84 -1.35 2.11
N LYS A 167 -21.84 -0.52 1.05
CA LYS A 167 -21.08 -0.80 -0.19
C LYS A 167 -19.60 -1.04 0.09
N ARG A 168 -18.99 -0.24 0.99
CA ARG A 168 -17.60 -0.43 1.41
C ARG A 168 -17.37 -1.78 2.09
N GLU A 169 -18.24 -2.16 3.02
CA GLU A 169 -18.15 -3.45 3.72
C GLU A 169 -18.31 -4.63 2.76
N ASP A 170 -19.30 -4.55 1.88
CA ASP A 170 -19.58 -5.57 0.86
C ASP A 170 -18.39 -5.70 -0.10
N TYR A 171 -17.81 -4.58 -0.53
CA TYR A 171 -16.63 -4.55 -1.40
C TYR A 171 -15.42 -5.24 -0.74
N LEU A 172 -15.08 -4.87 0.49
CA LEU A 172 -13.97 -5.49 1.23
C LEU A 172 -14.24 -6.97 1.54
N SER A 173 -15.50 -7.35 1.78
CA SER A 173 -15.91 -8.74 1.96
C SER A 173 -15.72 -9.55 0.67
N ASN A 174 -16.10 -8.99 -0.48
CA ASN A 174 -15.90 -9.60 -1.78
C ASN A 174 -14.41 -9.79 -2.10
N LEU A 175 -13.57 -8.77 -1.85
CA LEU A 175 -12.11 -8.91 -2.03
C LEU A 175 -11.54 -10.04 -1.16
N LYS A 176 -11.98 -10.17 0.10
CA LYS A 176 -11.59 -11.29 0.97
C LYS A 176 -12.02 -12.65 0.40
N GLN A 177 -13.20 -12.74 -0.21
CA GLN A 177 -13.66 -13.97 -0.85
C GLN A 177 -12.81 -14.32 -2.08
N ILE A 178 -12.46 -13.33 -2.91
CA ILE A 178 -11.58 -13.51 -4.06
C ILE A 178 -10.21 -14.03 -3.62
N VAL A 179 -9.60 -13.43 -2.59
CA VAL A 179 -8.33 -13.90 -2.01
C VAL A 179 -8.44 -15.33 -1.48
N ARG A 180 -9.53 -15.66 -0.77
CA ARG A 180 -9.77 -17.03 -0.28
C ARG A 180 -9.85 -18.06 -1.41
N GLY A 181 -10.39 -17.69 -2.57
CA GLY A 181 -10.38 -18.55 -3.77
C GLY A 181 -8.97 -18.85 -4.30
N GLY A 182 -7.98 -18.03 -3.94
CA GLY A 182 -6.57 -18.24 -4.28
C GLY A 182 -5.77 -19.04 -3.26
N ILE A 183 -6.39 -19.60 -2.22
CA ILE A 183 -5.72 -20.45 -1.23
C ILE A 183 -6.12 -21.90 -1.48
N GLU A 184 -5.13 -22.80 -1.57
CA GLU A 184 -5.40 -24.23 -1.72
C GLU A 184 -5.97 -24.81 -0.43
N LYS A 185 -7.03 -25.62 -0.59
CA LYS A 185 -7.62 -26.35 0.53
C LYS A 185 -6.87 -27.66 0.69
N ASN A 186 -6.28 -27.87 1.87
CA ASN A 186 -5.61 -29.14 2.16
C ASN A 186 -6.62 -30.25 2.49
N LYS A 187 -7.85 -29.91 2.93
CA LYS A 187 -8.98 -30.83 3.15
C LYS A 187 -10.34 -30.18 2.84
N GLU A 188 -11.37 -30.98 2.51
CA GLU A 188 -12.73 -30.51 2.16
C GLU A 188 -13.42 -29.64 3.24
N LYS A 189 -12.98 -29.74 4.51
CA LYS A 189 -13.55 -29.01 5.66
C LYS A 189 -12.74 -27.80 6.13
N ASP A 190 -11.67 -27.42 5.44
CA ASP A 190 -10.82 -26.31 5.88
C ASP A 190 -11.56 -24.96 5.70
N VAL A 191 -12.04 -24.41 6.82
CA VAL A 191 -12.52 -23.03 6.87
C VAL A 191 -11.29 -22.13 6.92
N ILE A 192 -10.99 -21.46 5.81
CA ILE A 192 -9.90 -20.47 5.72
C ILE A 192 -10.29 -19.24 6.56
N LYS A 193 -9.84 -19.21 7.82
CA LYS A 193 -9.99 -18.08 8.74
C LYS A 193 -8.77 -17.17 8.65
N GLY A 194 -8.88 -15.94 9.15
CA GLY A 194 -7.71 -15.05 9.31
C GLY A 194 -7.20 -14.34 8.05
N VAL A 195 -7.90 -14.45 6.91
CA VAL A 195 -7.61 -13.60 5.73
C VAL A 195 -8.09 -12.17 6.00
N THR A 196 -7.19 -11.21 5.86
CA THR A 196 -7.52 -9.77 5.89
C THR A 196 -7.13 -9.11 4.58
N VAL A 197 -7.95 -8.15 4.15
CA VAL A 197 -7.69 -7.32 2.97
C VAL A 197 -7.89 -5.86 3.37
N GLU A 198 -6.90 -5.04 3.06
CA GLU A 198 -6.97 -3.58 3.13
C GLU A 198 -6.86 -3.02 1.71
N ARG A 199 -7.49 -1.88 1.45
CA ARG A 199 -7.54 -1.24 0.13
C ARG A 199 -7.48 0.27 0.28
N ASP A 200 -6.64 0.92 -0.52
CA ASP A 200 -6.59 2.37 -0.63
C ASP A 200 -6.16 2.78 -2.05
N ASN A 201 -7.09 3.34 -2.83
CA ASN A 201 -6.86 3.87 -4.19
C ASN A 201 -5.97 3.06 -5.14
N GLY A 202 -4.65 3.25 -5.18
CA GLY A 202 -3.75 2.49 -6.06
C GLY A 202 -3.28 1.15 -5.48
N PHE A 203 -3.62 0.88 -4.22
CA PHE A 203 -2.97 -0.13 -3.40
C PHE A 203 -3.91 -1.10 -2.68
N TYR A 204 -3.43 -2.31 -2.47
CA TYR A 204 -4.05 -3.27 -1.56
C TYR A 204 -3.01 -3.94 -0.66
N TYR A 205 -3.49 -4.47 0.46
CA TYR A 205 -2.68 -5.32 1.34
C TYR A 205 -3.48 -6.58 1.68
N VAL A 206 -2.90 -7.75 1.42
CA VAL A 206 -3.48 -9.05 1.76
C VAL A 206 -2.65 -9.69 2.85
N ARG A 207 -3.32 -10.18 3.90
CA ARG A 207 -2.72 -11.09 4.88
C ARG A 207 -3.38 -12.45 4.82
N CYS A 208 -2.58 -13.49 4.64
CA CYS A 208 -2.99 -14.88 4.73
C CYS A 208 -2.41 -15.55 5.99
N PRO A 209 -3.08 -16.57 6.56
CA PRO A 209 -2.52 -17.41 7.62
C PRO A 209 -1.22 -18.11 7.21
N GLU A 210 -0.43 -18.57 8.19
CA GLU A 210 0.91 -19.15 7.96
C GLU A 210 0.84 -20.53 7.30
N GLU A 211 -0.19 -21.28 7.66
CA GLU A 211 -0.53 -22.60 7.14
C GLU A 211 -1.13 -22.57 5.73
N SER A 212 -1.31 -21.38 5.14
CA SER A 212 -1.95 -21.23 3.82
C SER A 212 -0.97 -21.49 2.69
N VAL A 213 -1.33 -22.42 1.80
CA VAL A 213 -0.71 -22.54 0.48
C VAL A 213 -1.41 -21.55 -0.44
N VAL A 214 -0.80 -20.38 -0.63
CA VAL A 214 -1.38 -19.32 -1.47
C VAL A 214 -0.89 -19.50 -2.90
N VAL A 215 -1.81 -19.41 -3.87
CA VAL A 215 -1.53 -19.34 -5.31
C VAL A 215 -1.97 -17.97 -5.81
N PRO A 216 -1.12 -16.93 -5.70
CA PRO A 216 -1.56 -15.56 -5.92
C PRO A 216 -2.12 -15.31 -7.31
N ALA A 217 -1.62 -16.01 -8.33
CA ALA A 217 -2.18 -15.93 -9.69
C ALA A 217 -3.70 -16.15 -9.73
N LYS A 218 -4.28 -17.02 -8.87
CA LYS A 218 -5.73 -17.27 -8.85
C LYS A 218 -6.55 -16.05 -8.46
N PHE A 219 -6.04 -15.19 -7.58
CA PHE A 219 -6.74 -13.96 -7.18
C PHE A 219 -6.21 -12.71 -7.89
N LEU A 220 -4.92 -12.65 -8.24
CA LEU A 220 -4.30 -11.57 -9.01
C LEU A 220 -4.71 -11.54 -10.48
N ASN A 221 -5.34 -12.61 -10.99
CA ASN A 221 -6.02 -12.60 -12.30
C ASN A 221 -7.37 -11.90 -12.24
N ASN A 222 -7.95 -11.69 -11.05
CA ASN A 222 -9.24 -11.03 -10.92
C ASN A 222 -9.11 -9.54 -11.33
N PRO A 223 -10.06 -8.99 -12.11
CA PRO A 223 -10.06 -7.60 -12.55
C PRO A 223 -9.89 -6.58 -11.42
N GLU A 224 -10.39 -6.87 -10.22
CA GLU A 224 -10.27 -5.97 -9.06
C GLU A 224 -8.83 -5.71 -8.62
N PHE A 225 -7.90 -6.64 -8.90
CA PHE A 225 -6.49 -6.49 -8.58
C PHE A 225 -5.66 -5.97 -9.77
N GLN A 226 -6.26 -5.80 -10.95
CA GLN A 226 -5.56 -5.32 -12.13
C GLN A 226 -5.24 -3.83 -12.00
N GLY A 227 -4.01 -3.45 -12.34
CA GLY A 227 -3.53 -2.06 -12.25
C GLY A 227 -3.20 -1.60 -10.83
N LEU A 228 -3.42 -2.44 -9.82
CA LEU A 228 -3.09 -2.13 -8.43
C LEU A 228 -1.69 -2.62 -8.06
N ASP A 229 -1.04 -1.84 -7.21
CA ASP A 229 0.13 -2.28 -6.48
C ASP A 229 -0.32 -2.86 -5.14
N GLY A 230 0.51 -3.68 -4.51
CA GLY A 230 0.14 -4.20 -3.21
C GLY A 230 1.20 -5.03 -2.53
N ALA A 231 0.80 -5.65 -1.42
CA ALA A 231 1.63 -6.61 -0.71
C ALA A 231 0.82 -7.80 -0.26
N LEU A 232 1.48 -8.95 -0.28
CA LEU A 232 0.98 -10.21 0.25
C LEU A 232 1.85 -10.62 1.44
N LYS A 233 1.26 -10.65 2.63
CA LYS A 233 1.85 -11.21 3.84
C LYS A 233 1.31 -12.60 4.09
N ILE A 234 2.21 -13.55 4.33
CA ILE A 234 1.85 -14.93 4.69
C ILE A 234 2.37 -15.21 6.10
N GLY A 235 1.47 -15.54 7.01
CA GLY A 235 1.78 -15.86 8.40
C GLY A 235 1.98 -14.66 9.32
N LYS A 236 2.56 -14.93 10.49
CA LYS A 236 2.78 -13.92 11.54
C LYS A 236 4.12 -13.19 11.40
N ARG A 237 5.13 -13.85 10.83
CA ARG A 237 6.47 -13.29 10.58
C ARG A 237 6.43 -12.15 9.57
N ASP A 238 7.55 -11.45 9.41
CA ASP A 238 7.74 -10.38 8.44
C ASP A 238 8.01 -10.91 7.02
N ASN A 239 7.21 -11.89 6.61
CA ASN A 239 7.26 -12.51 5.30
C ASN A 239 6.27 -11.80 4.37
N ILE A 240 6.79 -10.86 3.57
CA ILE A 240 5.97 -9.99 2.72
C ILE A 240 6.54 -10.00 1.30
N ILE A 241 5.68 -10.26 0.32
CA ILE A 241 6.00 -10.10 -1.10
C ILE A 241 5.32 -8.82 -1.58
N ARG A 242 6.07 -7.89 -2.20
CA ARG A 242 5.45 -6.74 -2.88
C ARG A 242 5.09 -7.08 -4.30
N ILE A 243 3.98 -6.52 -4.72
CA ILE A 243 3.39 -6.69 -6.04
C ILE A 243 3.32 -5.31 -6.68
N GLN A 244 3.91 -5.17 -7.86
CA GLN A 244 3.85 -3.95 -8.66
C GLN A 244 3.39 -4.32 -10.06
N ASN A 245 2.39 -3.61 -10.58
CA ASN A 245 1.78 -3.92 -11.88
C ASN A 245 1.42 -5.42 -12.04
N GLY A 246 0.92 -6.04 -10.97
CA GLY A 246 0.54 -7.45 -10.92
C GLY A 246 1.69 -8.46 -10.83
N GLN A 247 2.96 -8.01 -10.78
CA GLN A 247 4.14 -8.89 -10.71
C GLN A 247 4.83 -8.80 -9.36
N TYR A 248 5.45 -9.91 -8.91
CA TYR A 248 6.31 -9.88 -7.73
C TYR A 248 7.52 -8.99 -8.00
N CYS A 249 7.74 -8.00 -7.14
CA CYS A 249 8.80 -7.03 -7.34
C CYS A 249 10.00 -7.25 -6.41
N ASP A 250 9.74 -7.30 -5.11
CA ASP A 250 10.72 -7.48 -4.04
C ASP A 250 10.05 -8.24 -2.87
N MET A 251 10.84 -8.65 -1.88
CA MET A 251 10.30 -9.29 -0.68
C MET A 251 11.08 -8.93 0.59
N LYS A 252 10.43 -9.15 1.74
CA LYS A 252 11.03 -9.16 3.08
C LYS A 252 10.82 -10.54 3.70
N GLY A 253 11.80 -11.02 4.46
CA GLY A 253 11.72 -12.27 5.21
C GLY A 253 12.07 -13.50 4.39
N VAL A 254 11.57 -14.67 4.85
CA VAL A 254 11.85 -15.99 4.25
C VAL A 254 10.55 -16.77 4.18
N LEU A 255 10.19 -17.21 2.98
CA LEU A 255 8.93 -17.88 2.69
C LEU A 255 9.17 -19.12 1.84
N GLN A 256 8.65 -20.27 2.27
CA GLN A 256 8.54 -21.43 1.39
C GLN A 256 7.31 -21.28 0.51
N MET A 257 7.49 -21.43 -0.81
CA MET A 257 6.42 -21.39 -1.81
C MET A 257 6.40 -22.68 -2.63
N THR A 258 5.20 -23.04 -3.10
CA THR A 258 4.98 -24.18 -3.96
C THR A 258 4.42 -23.72 -5.30
N PHE A 259 5.05 -24.15 -6.39
CA PHE A 259 4.68 -23.82 -7.76
C PHE A 259 4.19 -25.09 -8.48
N PRO A 260 2.89 -25.20 -8.80
CA PRO A 260 2.35 -26.35 -9.52
C PRO A 260 2.79 -26.34 -10.99
N VAL A 261 3.22 -27.49 -11.52
CA VAL A 261 3.64 -27.71 -12.92
C VAL A 261 3.16 -29.08 -13.41
N GLY A 262 2.15 -29.11 -14.27
CA GLY A 262 1.43 -30.33 -14.61
C GLY A 262 0.91 -31.05 -13.36
N GLU A 263 1.25 -32.34 -13.20
CA GLU A 263 0.93 -33.14 -12.00
C GLU A 263 1.98 -33.05 -10.89
N LYS A 264 3.04 -32.25 -11.09
CA LYS A 264 4.13 -32.07 -10.14
C LYS A 264 4.02 -30.72 -9.45
N LYS A 265 4.78 -30.58 -8.37
CA LYS A 265 4.98 -29.32 -7.66
C LYS A 265 6.47 -29.08 -7.47
N ILE A 266 6.86 -27.81 -7.55
CA ILE A 266 8.21 -27.35 -7.25
C ILE A 266 8.15 -26.56 -5.95
N GLU A 267 8.87 -27.01 -4.94
CA GLU A 267 9.02 -26.29 -3.68
C GLU A 267 10.28 -25.43 -3.74
N MET A 268 10.14 -24.15 -3.40
CA MET A 268 11.23 -23.19 -3.37
C MET A 268 11.19 -22.41 -2.05
N ILE A 269 12.37 -22.13 -1.49
CA ILE A 269 12.51 -21.17 -0.41
C ILE A 269 12.86 -19.83 -1.03
N LEU A 270 11.97 -18.85 -0.88
CA LEU A 270 12.19 -17.47 -1.26
C LEU A 270 12.74 -16.70 -0.06
N SER A 271 13.75 -15.86 -0.28
CA SER A 271 14.31 -15.00 0.75
C SER A 271 14.67 -13.63 0.18
N SER A 272 14.79 -12.63 1.05
CA SER A 272 15.31 -11.32 0.67
C SER A 272 16.84 -11.31 0.72
N GLU A 273 17.47 -10.73 -0.29
CA GLU A 273 18.90 -10.38 -0.26
C GLU A 273 19.25 -9.44 0.92
N ASN A 274 18.31 -8.56 1.31
CA ASN A 274 18.43 -7.69 2.46
C ASN A 274 17.64 -8.26 3.65
N THR A 275 18.33 -8.69 4.70
CA THR A 275 17.70 -9.29 5.89
C THR A 275 16.96 -8.28 6.76
N SER A 276 17.27 -6.98 6.65
CA SER A 276 16.67 -5.91 7.46
C SER A 276 15.43 -5.26 6.82
N GLY A 277 15.25 -5.42 5.50
CA GLY A 277 14.22 -4.71 4.74
C GLY A 277 13.77 -5.45 3.48
N PHE A 278 13.11 -4.72 2.57
CA PHE A 278 12.79 -5.26 1.25
C PHE A 278 14.05 -5.34 0.40
N GLY A 279 14.25 -6.47 -0.26
CA GLY A 279 15.39 -6.74 -1.13
C GLY A 279 15.01 -7.61 -2.32
N LYS A 280 16.00 -7.86 -3.19
CA LYS A 280 15.80 -8.75 -4.34
C LYS A 280 15.40 -10.14 -3.87
N ILE A 281 14.56 -10.79 -4.66
CA ILE A 281 14.10 -12.15 -4.39
C ILE A 281 15.25 -13.11 -4.70
N MET A 282 15.69 -13.81 -3.66
CA MET A 282 16.63 -14.93 -3.75
C MET A 282 15.86 -16.24 -3.64
N VAL A 283 16.35 -17.27 -4.31
CA VAL A 283 15.69 -18.58 -4.39
C VAL A 283 16.65 -19.68 -3.99
N TYR A 284 16.18 -20.58 -3.14
CA TYR A 284 16.83 -21.86 -2.84
C TYR A 284 15.93 -23.01 -3.25
N ILE A 285 16.52 -24.01 -3.92
CA ILE A 285 15.83 -25.19 -4.45
C ILE A 285 16.66 -26.43 -4.12
N ASP A 286 16.03 -27.47 -3.57
CA ASP A 286 16.69 -28.77 -3.36
C ASP A 286 16.99 -29.50 -4.68
N ASP A 287 17.82 -30.55 -4.65
CA ASP A 287 18.25 -31.28 -5.86
C ASP A 287 17.08 -31.83 -6.67
N LYS A 288 16.11 -32.45 -6.00
CA LYS A 288 14.93 -33.05 -6.64
C LYS A 288 14.09 -31.98 -7.33
N ASN A 289 13.89 -30.84 -6.69
CA ASN A 289 13.15 -29.72 -7.23
C ASN A 289 13.94 -28.99 -8.34
N CYS A 290 15.27 -28.99 -8.33
CA CYS A 290 16.10 -28.46 -9.43
C CYS A 290 15.90 -29.25 -10.73
N GLU A 291 15.79 -30.58 -10.65
CA GLU A 291 15.52 -31.44 -11.81
C GLU A 291 14.13 -31.14 -12.40
N ILE A 292 13.12 -31.04 -11.55
CA ILE A 292 11.75 -30.69 -11.96
C ILE A 292 11.74 -29.28 -12.57
N PHE A 293 12.34 -28.30 -11.90
CA PHE A 293 12.43 -26.94 -12.41
C PHE A 293 13.11 -26.89 -13.80
N SER A 294 14.23 -27.58 -13.99
CA SER A 294 14.92 -27.62 -15.29
C SER A 294 14.02 -28.14 -16.41
N LYS A 295 13.17 -29.13 -16.12
CA LYS A 295 12.22 -29.69 -17.09
C LYS A 295 11.05 -28.75 -17.43
N TYR A 296 10.59 -27.96 -16.45
CA TYR A 296 9.38 -27.13 -16.58
C TYR A 296 9.67 -25.61 -16.64
N CYS A 297 10.93 -25.19 -16.74
CA CYS A 297 11.29 -23.78 -16.67
C CYS A 297 10.65 -22.92 -17.78
N GLU A 298 10.46 -23.48 -18.97
CA GLU A 298 9.81 -22.79 -20.10
C GLU A 298 8.32 -22.60 -19.86
N GLU A 299 7.65 -23.55 -19.20
CA GLU A 299 6.24 -23.43 -18.84
C GLU A 299 6.05 -22.37 -17.76
N LEU A 300 6.87 -22.40 -16.71
CA LEU A 300 6.85 -21.41 -15.63
C LEU A 300 7.18 -20.00 -16.13
N ALA A 301 8.08 -19.87 -17.11
CA ALA A 301 8.44 -18.58 -17.69
C ALA A 301 7.27 -17.89 -18.43
N LYS A 302 6.18 -18.62 -18.72
CA LYS A 302 4.96 -18.04 -19.31
C LYS A 302 4.07 -17.33 -18.28
N GLU A 303 4.29 -17.52 -16.98
CA GLU A 303 3.55 -16.81 -15.93
C GLU A 303 4.25 -15.49 -15.57
N PRO A 304 3.77 -14.34 -16.08
CA PRO A 304 4.45 -13.06 -15.90
C PRO A 304 4.52 -12.62 -14.43
N ARG A 305 3.61 -13.09 -13.57
CA ARG A 305 3.53 -12.66 -12.17
C ARG A 305 4.71 -13.09 -11.32
N ILE A 306 5.30 -14.23 -11.66
CA ILE A 306 6.40 -14.85 -10.92
C ILE A 306 7.73 -14.76 -11.68
N SER A 307 7.79 -13.97 -12.76
CA SER A 307 8.95 -13.85 -13.64
C SER A 307 10.26 -13.67 -12.88
N LYS A 308 10.30 -12.74 -11.91
CA LYS A 308 11.47 -12.50 -11.05
C LYS A 308 11.89 -13.71 -10.22
N VAL A 309 10.92 -14.49 -9.72
CA VAL A 309 11.20 -15.75 -9.00
C VAL A 309 11.83 -16.76 -9.95
N ILE A 310 11.29 -16.87 -11.17
CA ILE A 310 11.80 -17.79 -12.19
C ILE A 310 13.20 -17.38 -12.67
N GLU A 311 13.47 -16.10 -12.81
CA GLU A 311 14.81 -15.58 -13.13
C GLU A 311 15.83 -15.91 -12.03
N ALA A 312 15.47 -15.65 -10.76
CA ALA A 312 16.32 -16.00 -9.63
C ALA A 312 16.55 -17.52 -9.52
N ALA A 313 15.50 -18.33 -9.75
CA ALA A 313 15.60 -19.79 -9.80
C ALA A 313 16.51 -20.30 -10.93
N LYS A 314 16.45 -19.68 -12.12
CA LYS A 314 17.37 -19.99 -13.24
C LYS A 314 18.82 -19.73 -12.84
N GLY A 315 19.10 -18.56 -12.24
CA GLY A 315 20.43 -18.20 -11.75
C GLY A 315 20.96 -19.21 -10.72
N PHE A 316 20.13 -19.58 -9.74
CA PHE A 316 20.47 -20.58 -8.74
C PHE A 316 20.82 -21.95 -9.36
N VAL A 317 20.00 -22.47 -10.26
CA VAL A 317 20.23 -23.78 -10.91
C VAL A 317 21.46 -23.77 -11.80
N GLN A 318 21.74 -22.65 -12.49
CA GLN A 318 22.96 -22.52 -13.32
C GLN A 318 24.23 -22.49 -12.45
N ALA A 319 24.24 -21.72 -11.36
CA ALA A 319 25.36 -21.68 -10.42
C ALA A 319 25.67 -23.08 -9.86
N LYS A 320 24.64 -23.80 -9.42
CA LYS A 320 24.75 -25.17 -8.90
C LYS A 320 25.28 -26.19 -9.93
N LYS A 321 24.95 -26.03 -11.21
CA LYS A 321 25.51 -26.86 -12.31
C LYS A 321 26.97 -26.53 -12.62
N SER A 322 27.41 -25.33 -12.28
CA SER A 322 28.77 -24.83 -12.53
C SER A 322 29.70 -25.12 -11.34
N GLU A 323 29.14 -25.38 -10.16
CA GLU A 323 29.85 -25.71 -8.93
C GLU A 323 30.13 -27.21 -8.79
N VAL A 324 31.36 -27.58 -9.12
CA VAL A 324 32.11 -28.60 -8.37
C VAL A 324 32.49 -27.98 -7.01
N SER A 325 31.55 -27.99 -6.05
CA SER A 325 31.64 -27.66 -4.58
C SER A 325 30.80 -26.45 -4.11
N PRO A 326 30.12 -26.52 -2.94
CA PRO A 326 28.99 -25.64 -2.59
C PRO A 326 29.39 -24.39 -1.78
N PRO A 327 28.59 -23.29 -1.80
CA PRO A 327 28.62 -22.28 -0.76
C PRO A 327 27.80 -22.79 0.43
N SER A 328 28.49 -23.12 1.52
CA SER A 328 27.86 -23.41 2.81
C SER A 328 27.27 -22.12 3.40
N PHE A 329 25.95 -21.98 3.42
CA PHE A 329 25.30 -21.16 4.43
C PHE A 329 24.82 -22.10 5.54
N ALA A 330 25.64 -22.22 6.58
CA ALA A 330 25.24 -22.89 7.80
C ALA A 330 24.10 -22.09 8.45
N LEU A 331 22.89 -22.64 8.38
CA LEU A 331 21.87 -22.36 9.38
C LEU A 331 22.43 -22.86 10.72
N GLU A 332 22.95 -21.96 11.56
CA GLU A 332 23.30 -22.30 12.93
C GLU A 332 22.04 -22.80 13.65
N LYS A 333 21.99 -24.12 13.84
CA LYS A 333 21.14 -24.75 14.85
C LYS A 333 21.63 -24.29 16.21
N VAL A 334 20.87 -23.41 16.84
CA VAL A 334 20.94 -23.23 18.29
C VAL A 334 20.55 -24.55 18.94
N SER A 335 21.50 -25.22 19.59
CA SER A 335 21.25 -26.36 20.47
C SER A 335 21.90 -26.06 21.82
N GLU A 336 21.12 -26.32 22.86
CA GLU A 336 21.35 -25.95 24.23
C GLU A 336 22.49 -26.74 24.91
N SER A 337 23.18 -26.04 25.79
CA SER A 337 23.57 -26.49 27.14
C SER A 337 24.91 -27.20 27.40
N GLN A 338 25.47 -26.75 28.55
CA GLN A 338 26.33 -27.40 29.53
C GLN A 338 27.87 -27.29 29.43
N HIS A 339 28.37 -26.43 30.34
CA HIS A 339 29.44 -26.64 31.31
C HIS A 339 30.77 -27.27 30.87
N SER A 340 31.86 -26.54 31.11
CA SER A 340 32.82 -26.89 32.17
C SER A 340 33.65 -25.68 32.62
N GLN A 341 33.89 -25.65 33.93
CA GLN A 341 34.61 -24.64 34.69
C GLN A 341 36.14 -24.78 34.57
N SER A 342 36.80 -23.77 35.14
CA SER A 342 38.15 -23.78 35.73
C SER A 342 39.29 -23.53 34.75
N ASN A 343 40.32 -22.71 35.04
CA ASN A 343 40.77 -22.13 36.30
C ASN A 343 41.84 -21.07 35.99
N GLY A 344 41.92 -20.02 36.85
CA GLY A 344 43.16 -19.30 37.24
C GLY A 344 43.97 -18.58 36.15
N GLN A 345 44.64 -17.46 36.37
CA GLN A 345 45.05 -16.75 37.58
C GLN A 345 45.54 -15.36 37.17
N GLU A 346 45.38 -14.43 38.10
CA GLU A 346 46.27 -13.32 38.46
C GLU A 346 46.57 -12.15 37.49
N LEU A 347 46.15 -10.98 38.00
CA LEU A 347 46.70 -9.63 37.76
C LEU A 347 48.22 -9.56 38.03
N PRO A 348 48.95 -8.59 37.44
CA PRO A 348 49.07 -7.22 38.00
C PRO A 348 48.95 -6.17 36.88
N GLY A 349 48.75 -4.87 37.09
CA GLY A 349 48.87 -3.97 38.23
C GLY A 349 49.14 -2.57 37.65
N ASN A 350 48.58 -1.56 38.33
CA ASN A 350 48.55 -0.10 38.07
C ASN A 350 47.36 0.45 37.29
#